data_AF-A0A3P6CK37-F1
#
_entry.id   AF-A0A3P6CK37-F1
#
_cell.length_a   1.000
_cell.length_b   1.000
_cell.length_c   1.000
_cell.angle_alpha   90.00
_cell.angle_beta   90.00
_cell.angle_gamma   90.00
#
_symmetry.space_group_name_H-M   'P 1'
#
loop_
_entity.id
_entity.type
_entity.pdbx_description
1 polymer ?
#
loop_
_entity_poly.entity_id
_entity_poly.type
_entity_poly.pdbx_seq_one_letter_code
_entity_poly.pdbx_strand_id
1 'polypeptide(L)'
;MYSFGVLILEIVTGSKNVSFRGSEHGSLIGYAWNLWSQGKTKELIDPTVKDTQDVNEAMRCIHVGMLCTRDSVIYRPNISSVLLMLESRIIHLPRPRKPTFHSFLNTGEIVDGQDVATVNDITLTTVVGR
;
A
#
# COMPACT_ATOMS: atom_id res chain seq x y z
N MET A 1 9.62 -7.94 1.77
CA MET A 1 8.49 -7.83 2.71
C MET A 1 7.51 -6.73 2.35
N TYR A 2 7.95 -5.48 2.25
CA TYR A 2 7.04 -4.36 1.97
C TYR A 2 6.21 -4.56 0.69
N SER A 3 6.86 -4.85 -0.44
CA SER A 3 6.16 -5.07 -1.72
C SER A 3 5.21 -6.27 -1.69
N PHE A 4 5.53 -7.31 -0.91
CA PHE A 4 4.63 -8.44 -0.71
C PHE A 4 3.37 -8.02 0.07
N GLY A 5 3.51 -7.16 1.07
CA GLY A 5 2.38 -6.57 1.78
C GLY A 5 1.49 -5.74 0.87
N VAL A 6 2.07 -4.92 0.00
CA VAL A 6 1.32 -4.17 -1.03
C VAL A 6 0.59 -5.13 -1.95
N LEU A 7 1.27 -6.16 -2.45
CA LEU A 7 0.66 -7.15 -3.33
C LEU A 7 -0.53 -7.88 -2.68
N ILE A 8 -0.42 -8.27 -1.41
CA ILE A 8 -1.56 -8.85 -0.67
C ILE A 8 -2.73 -7.88 -0.65
N LEU A 9 -2.48 -6.61 -0.34
CA LEU A 9 -3.54 -5.60 -0.30
C LEU A 9 -4.18 -5.41 -1.69
N GLU A 10 -3.39 -5.36 -2.76
CA GLU A 10 -3.90 -5.26 -4.13
C GLU A 10 -4.79 -6.46 -4.51
N ILE A 11 -4.37 -7.68 -4.14
CA ILE A 11 -5.14 -8.90 -4.41
C ILE A 11 -6.48 -8.89 -3.66
N VAL A 12 -6.48 -8.62 -2.35
CA VAL A 12 -7.71 -8.69 -1.55
C VAL A 12 -8.68 -7.56 -1.90
N THR A 13 -8.16 -6.41 -2.32
CA THR A 13 -9.00 -5.24 -2.67
C THR A 13 -9.41 -5.19 -4.13
N GLY A 14 -8.84 -6.04 -4.99
CA GLY A 14 -9.01 -5.94 -6.44
C GLY A 14 -8.50 -4.62 -7.04
N SER A 15 -7.74 -3.84 -6.27
CA SER A 15 -7.39 -2.46 -6.61
C SER A 15 -5.89 -2.28 -6.69
N LYS A 16 -5.39 -1.68 -7.78
CA LYS A 16 -3.96 -1.43 -7.96
C LYS A 16 -3.52 -0.26 -7.09
N ASN A 17 -2.35 -0.32 -6.45
CA ASN A 17 -1.84 0.79 -5.64
C ASN A 17 -1.71 2.10 -6.43
N VAL A 18 -1.47 2.03 -7.74
CA VAL A 18 -1.40 3.19 -8.63
C VAL A 18 -2.72 3.96 -8.75
N SER A 19 -3.88 3.31 -8.55
CA SER A 19 -5.19 4.00 -8.63
C SER A 19 -5.43 4.95 -7.47
N PHE A 20 -4.60 4.89 -6.42
CA PHE A 20 -4.70 5.76 -5.24
C PHE A 20 -3.76 6.97 -5.31
N ARG A 21 -2.99 7.13 -6.39
CA ARG A 21 -2.17 8.33 -6.59
C ARG A 21 -3.07 9.57 -6.71
N GLY A 22 -2.83 10.58 -5.87
CA GLY A 22 -3.64 11.79 -5.82
C GLY A 22 -5.00 11.62 -5.13
N SER A 23 -5.29 10.44 -4.56
CA SER A 23 -6.47 10.26 -3.70
C SER A 23 -6.29 10.96 -2.35
N GLU A 24 -7.39 11.18 -1.64
CA GLU A 24 -7.40 11.73 -0.27
C GLU A 24 -6.52 10.92 0.71
N HIS A 25 -6.32 9.62 0.45
CA HIS A 25 -5.50 8.75 1.28
C HIS A 25 -4.04 8.59 0.79
N GLY A 26 -3.71 9.16 -0.38
CA GLY A 26 -2.38 9.17 -0.99
C GLY A 26 -1.84 7.81 -1.49
N SER A 27 -2.35 6.68 -0.99
CA SER A 27 -1.94 5.33 -1.39
C SER A 27 -2.98 4.28 -0.99
N LEU A 28 -2.89 3.07 -1.56
CA LEU A 28 -3.71 1.93 -1.15
C LEU A 28 -3.52 1.59 0.34
N ILE A 29 -2.30 1.73 0.85
CA ILE A 29 -1.99 1.48 2.27
C ILE A 29 -2.71 2.51 3.15
N GLY A 30 -2.74 3.77 2.73
CA GLY A 30 -3.45 4.84 3.43
C GLY A 30 -4.95 4.59 3.49
N TYR A 31 -5.53 4.18 2.35
CA TYR A 31 -6.95 3.82 2.24
C TYR A 31 -7.28 2.61 3.12
N ALA A 32 -6.46 1.55 3.04
CA ALA A 32 -6.59 0.35 3.87
C ALA A 32 -6.51 0.67 5.36
N TRP A 33 -5.57 1.51 5.77
CA TRP A 33 -5.45 1.95 7.15
C TRP A 33 -6.69 2.72 7.62
N ASN A 34 -7.20 3.65 6.79
CA ASN A 34 -8.38 4.44 7.12
C ASN A 34 -9.58 3.54 7.44
N LEU A 35 -9.92 2.62 6.53
CA LEU A 35 -11.03 1.68 6.74
C LEU A 35 -10.77 0.71 7.91
N TRP A 36 -9.55 0.19 8.03
CA TRP A 36 -9.20 -0.70 9.13
C TRP A 36 -9.31 -0.01 10.50
N SER A 37 -8.87 1.24 10.62
CA SER A 37 -8.95 2.02 11.86
C SER A 37 -10.37 2.33 12.30
N GLN A 38 -11.33 2.37 11.37
CA GLN A 38 -12.76 2.57 11.62
C GLN A 38 -13.52 1.26 11.89
N GLY A 39 -12.85 0.11 11.88
CA GLY A 39 -13.50 -1.21 11.99
C GLY A 39 -14.25 -1.64 10.72
N LYS A 40 -14.05 -0.92 9.61
CA LYS A 40 -14.69 -1.15 8.30
C LYS A 40 -13.84 -1.98 7.35
N THR A 41 -12.96 -2.83 7.88
CA THR A 41 -12.02 -3.63 7.07
C THR A 41 -12.72 -4.50 6.01
N LYS A 42 -13.95 -4.95 6.26
CA LYS A 42 -14.74 -5.71 5.27
C LYS A 42 -15.01 -4.92 3.98
N GLU A 43 -15.05 -3.59 4.05
CA GLU A 43 -15.24 -2.75 2.87
C GLU A 43 -14.06 -2.83 1.90
N LEU A 44 -12.86 -3.16 2.39
CA LEU A 44 -11.67 -3.36 1.57
C LEU A 44 -11.71 -4.63 0.72
N ILE A 45 -12.59 -5.58 1.01
CA ILE A 45 -12.61 -6.86 0.29
C ILE A 45 -13.27 -6.64 -1.08
N ASP A 46 -12.62 -7.14 -2.13
CA ASP A 46 -13.16 -7.18 -3.48
C ASP A 46 -14.57 -7.80 -3.46
N PRO A 47 -15.61 -7.15 -4.02
CA PRO A 47 -16.95 -7.69 -4.08
C PRO A 47 -17.03 -9.12 -4.64
N THR A 48 -16.16 -9.47 -5.60
CA THR A 48 -16.10 -10.81 -6.18
C THR A 48 -15.63 -11.90 -5.19
N VAL A 49 -14.95 -11.48 -4.12
CA VAL A 49 -14.47 -12.35 -3.02
C VAL A 49 -15.44 -12.33 -1.82
N LYS A 50 -16.30 -11.30 -1.70
CA LYS A 50 -17.24 -11.17 -0.56
C LYS A 50 -18.31 -12.26 -0.51
N ASP A 51 -18.63 -12.87 -1.66
CA ASP A 51 -19.67 -13.91 -1.76
C ASP A 51 -19.16 -15.31 -1.39
N THR A 52 -17.87 -15.46 -1.05
CA THR A 52 -17.30 -16.73 -0.60
C THR A 52 -17.22 -16.81 0.93
N GLN A 53 -17.13 -18.03 1.49
CA GLN A 53 -16.95 -18.25 2.94
C GLN A 53 -15.58 -17.77 3.46
N ASP A 54 -14.80 -17.08 2.62
CA ASP A 54 -13.39 -16.73 2.83
C ASP A 54 -13.20 -15.32 3.41
N VAL A 55 -14.28 -14.63 3.80
CA VAL A 55 -14.21 -13.28 4.37
C VAL A 55 -13.24 -13.18 5.54
N ASN A 56 -13.18 -14.20 6.40
CA ASN A 56 -12.23 -14.23 7.52
C ASN A 56 -10.76 -14.35 7.05
N GLU A 57 -10.53 -15.12 5.99
CA GLU A 57 -9.20 -15.28 5.39
C GLU A 57 -8.78 -13.98 4.69
N ALA A 58 -9.69 -13.33 3.96
CA ALA A 58 -9.46 -12.02 3.35
C ALA A 58 -9.14 -10.93 4.39
N MET A 59 -9.91 -10.86 5.47
CA MET A 59 -9.65 -9.95 6.61
C MET A 59 -8.27 -10.20 7.23
N ARG A 60 -7.86 -11.47 7.33
CA ARG A 60 -6.54 -11.86 7.81
C ARG A 60 -5.43 -11.44 6.87
N CYS A 61 -5.60 -11.67 5.58
CA CYS A 61 -4.68 -11.23 4.54
C CYS A 61 -4.49 -9.72 4.59
N ILE A 62 -5.57 -8.94 4.74
CA ILE A 62 -5.48 -7.48 4.92
C ILE A 62 -4.64 -7.13 6.16
N HIS A 63 -4.89 -7.79 7.29
CA HIS A 63 -4.15 -7.57 8.53
C HIS A 63 -2.65 -7.85 8.36
N VAL A 64 -2.31 -9.00 7.76
CA VAL A 64 -0.92 -9.40 7.47
C VAL A 64 -0.26 -8.44 6.46
N GLY A 65 -1.00 -8.01 5.44
CA GLY A 65 -0.56 -7.01 4.46
C GLY A 65 -0.13 -5.71 5.16
N MET A 66 -0.97 -5.19 6.06
CA MET A 66 -0.63 -4.00 6.86
C MET A 66 0.56 -4.20 7.81
N LEU A 67 0.77 -5.41 8.34
CA LEU A 67 1.98 -5.71 9.13
C LEU A 67 3.25 -5.70 8.28
N CYS A 68 3.16 -6.15 7.02
CA CYS A 68 4.26 -6.15 6.07
C CYS A 68 4.63 -4.75 5.59
N THR A 69 3.67 -3.82 5.53
CA THR A 69 3.86 -2.44 5.06
C THR A 69 4.16 -1.42 6.16
N ARG A 70 4.59 -1.87 7.35
CA ARG A 70 5.06 -0.98 8.42
C ARG A 70 6.28 -0.16 7.97
N ASP A 71 6.36 1.10 8.37
CA ASP A 71 7.43 2.00 7.92
C ASP A 71 8.81 1.51 8.36
N SER A 72 8.93 1.18 9.64
CA SER A 72 10.18 0.71 10.21
C SER A 72 10.39 -0.78 9.96
N VAL A 73 11.53 -1.09 9.35
CA VAL A 73 11.92 -2.44 8.91
C VAL A 73 11.95 -3.44 10.06
N ILE A 74 12.38 -3.01 11.26
CA ILE A 74 12.47 -3.87 12.45
C ILE A 74 11.11 -4.40 12.93
N TYR A 75 10.01 -3.75 12.55
CA TYR A 75 8.66 -4.20 12.90
C TYR A 75 7.98 -5.00 11.80
N ARG A 76 8.61 -5.16 10.62
CA ARG A 76 8.06 -5.99 9.54
C ARG A 76 8.31 -7.46 9.88
N PRO A 77 7.30 -8.33 9.79
CA PRO A 77 7.53 -9.77 9.94
C PRO A 77 8.45 -10.27 8.82
N ASN A 78 9.25 -11.31 9.10
CA ASN A 78 9.99 -12.03 8.06
C ASN A 78 9.03 -12.95 7.26
N ILE A 79 9.46 -13.47 6.10
CA ILE A 79 8.61 -14.31 5.24
C ILE A 79 8.05 -15.52 5.98
N SER A 80 8.86 -16.22 6.77
CA SER A 80 8.43 -17.41 7.49
C SER A 80 7.32 -17.09 8.51
N SER A 81 7.45 -15.97 9.23
CA SER A 81 6.40 -15.47 10.12
C SER A 81 5.13 -15.13 9.35
N VAL A 82 5.25 -14.50 8.18
CA VAL A 82 4.10 -14.17 7.33
C VAL A 82 3.36 -15.42 6.87
N LEU A 83 4.07 -16.44 6.43
CA LEU A 83 3.47 -17.72 6.02
C LEU A 83 2.68 -18.35 7.18
N LEU A 84 3.30 -18.42 8.36
CA LEU A 84 2.63 -18.90 9.58
C LEU A 84 1.39 -18.07 9.92
N MET A 85 1.48 -16.74 9.80
CA MET A 85 0.36 -15.81 10.04
C MET A 85 -0.76 -15.94 9.00
N LEU A 86 -0.53 -16.53 7.84
CA LEU A 86 -1.57 -16.76 6.83
C LEU A 86 -2.22 -18.12 7.04
N GLU A 87 -1.43 -19.18 7.29
CA GLU A 87 -1.91 -20.57 7.40
C GLU A 87 -2.66 -20.86 8.72
N SER A 88 -2.30 -20.20 9.81
CA SER A 88 -2.71 -20.63 11.17
C SER A 88 -4.08 -20.12 11.64
N ARG A 89 -5.12 -20.93 11.78
CA ARG A 89 -6.45 -20.38 12.20
C ARG A 89 -6.52 -19.73 13.59
N ILE A 90 -5.51 -19.90 14.46
CA ILE A 90 -5.55 -19.55 15.89
C ILE A 90 -4.54 -18.44 16.28
N ILE A 91 -3.65 -17.99 15.38
CA ILE A 91 -2.63 -16.99 15.78
C ILE A 91 -3.27 -15.61 15.98
N HIS A 92 -3.11 -15.07 17.21
CA HIS A 92 -3.36 -13.67 17.51
C HIS A 92 -2.34 -12.79 16.79
N LEU A 93 -2.80 -12.07 15.77
CA LEU A 93 -1.94 -11.17 15.00
C LEU A 93 -1.71 -9.85 15.76
N PRO A 94 -0.48 -9.32 15.77
CA PRO A 94 -0.20 -8.03 16.41
C PRO A 94 -0.98 -6.91 15.72
N ARG A 95 -1.37 -5.86 16.45
CA ARG A 95 -2.11 -4.73 15.86
C ARG A 95 -1.25 -4.00 14.81
N PRO A 96 -1.78 -3.68 13.61
CA PRO A 96 -1.11 -2.81 12.65
C PRO A 96 -0.93 -1.40 13.22
N ARG A 97 0.08 -0.68 12.75
CA ARG A 97 0.40 0.69 13.17
C ARG A 97 0.03 1.65 12.05
N LYS A 98 -0.28 2.91 12.43
CA LYS A 98 -0.60 3.97 11.47
C LYS A 98 0.57 4.12 10.49
N PRO A 99 0.34 4.03 9.18
CA PRO A 99 1.37 4.30 8.20
C PRO A 99 1.78 5.76 8.29
N THR A 100 3.06 6.02 8.12
CA THR A 100 3.57 7.38 8.02
C THR A 100 3.26 7.87 6.62
N PHE A 101 2.24 8.73 6.49
CA PHE A 101 1.87 9.32 5.21
C PHE A 101 3.02 10.23 4.76
N HIS A 102 3.89 9.74 3.88
CA HIS A 102 4.66 10.63 3.03
C HIS A 102 3.70 11.12 1.96
N SER A 103 3.06 12.26 2.23
CA SER A 103 2.34 13.02 1.23
C SER A 103 3.34 13.35 0.13
N PHE A 104 3.32 12.62 -0.98
CA PHE A 104 3.83 13.15 -2.24
C PHE A 104 2.84 14.23 -2.67
N LEU A 105 2.89 15.39 -2.00
CA LEU A 105 2.22 16.58 -2.49
C LEU A 105 2.84 16.86 -3.85
N ASN A 106 2.12 16.50 -4.91
CA ASN A 106 2.20 17.27 -6.15
C ASN A 106 1.60 18.63 -5.81
N THR A 107 2.39 19.51 -5.18
CA THR A 107 2.10 20.94 -5.19
C THR A 107 2.37 21.41 -6.62
N GLY A 108 1.32 21.34 -7.43
CA GLY A 108 1.24 21.92 -8.75
C GLY A 108 -0.16 22.49 -8.90
N GLU A 109 -0.51 23.42 -8.00
CA GLU A 109 -1.65 24.31 -8.21
C GLU A 109 -1.40 25.06 -9.52
N ILE A 110 -2.36 24.93 -10.43
CA ILE A 110 -2.46 25.74 -11.63
C ILE A 110 -2.74 27.17 -11.14
N VAL A 111 -1.71 28.01 -11.13
CA VAL A 111 -1.86 29.47 -11.04
C VAL A 111 -1.22 30.06 -12.28
N ASP A 112 -2.04 30.82 -12.98
CA ASP A 112 -1.77 31.56 -14.20
C ASP A 112 -0.48 32.39 -14.11
N GLY A 113 0.36 32.27 -15.15
CA GLY A 113 1.44 33.21 -15.52
C GLY A 113 2.54 33.51 -14.49
N GLN A 114 3.62 32.70 -14.46
CA GLN A 114 5.00 33.23 -14.44
C GLN A 114 5.98 32.09 -14.81
N ASP A 115 6.80 32.36 -15.81
CA ASP A 115 7.88 31.52 -16.31
C ASP A 115 8.90 31.19 -15.21
N VAL A 116 8.99 29.91 -14.79
CA VAL A 116 10.10 29.40 -13.98
C VAL A 116 10.49 28.02 -14.50
N ALA A 117 11.43 28.02 -15.44
CA ALA A 117 12.11 26.83 -15.90
C ALA A 117 12.75 26.06 -14.73
N THR A 118 12.48 24.77 -14.63
CA THR A 118 13.29 23.85 -13.83
C THR A 118 13.94 22.84 -14.77
N VAL A 119 15.27 22.97 -14.86
CA VAL A 119 16.18 22.15 -15.64
C VAL A 119 16.21 20.75 -15.03
N ASN A 120 15.74 19.74 -15.77
CA ASN A 120 16.03 18.36 -15.42
C ASN A 120 17.47 18.06 -15.86
N ASP A 121 18.37 17.78 -14.90
CA ASP A 121 19.70 17.23 -15.17
C ASP A 121 19.57 15.80 -15.74
N ILE A 122 19.37 15.73 -17.07
CA ILE A 122 19.51 14.50 -17.85
C ILE A 122 20.95 14.49 -18.37
N THR A 123 21.82 13.64 -17.82
CA THR A 123 23.15 13.40 -18.39
C THR A 123 22.99 12.58 -19.68
N LEU A 124 22.95 13.26 -20.82
CA LEU A 124 22.93 12.63 -22.13
C LEU A 124 24.36 12.25 -22.54
N THR A 125 24.75 10.99 -22.37
CA THR A 125 26.01 10.49 -22.91
C THR A 125 25.89 10.27 -24.42
N THR A 126 26.62 11.03 -25.21
CA THR A 126 26.75 10.80 -26.65
C THR A 126 27.76 9.68 -26.91
N VAL A 127 27.35 8.66 -27.68
CA VAL A 127 28.24 7.62 -28.18
C VAL A 127 28.89 8.15 -29.46
N VAL A 128 30.20 8.43 -29.41
CA VAL A 128 30.99 8.66 -30.63
C VAL A 128 31.50 7.30 -31.12
N GLY A 129 30.91 6.81 -32.19
CA GLY A 129 31.46 5.69 -32.98
C GLY A 129 32.75 6.16 -33.68
N ARG A 130 33.77 5.31 -33.65
CA ARG A 130 34.98 5.48 -34.47
C ARG A 130 34.75 4.95 -35.87
#